data_AF-A0A852VXC6-F1
#
_entry.id   AF-A0A852VXC6-F1
#
_cell.length_a   1.000
_cell.length_b   1.000
_cell.length_c   1.000
_cell.angle_alpha   90.00
_cell.angle_beta   90.00
_cell.angle_gamma   90.00
#
_symmetry.space_group_name_H-M   'P 1'
#
loop_
_entity.id
_entity.type
_entity.pdbx_description
1 polymer ?
#
loop_
_entity_poly.entity_id
_entity_poly.type
_entity_poly.pdbx_seq_one_letter_code
_entity_poly.pdbx_strand_id
1 'polypeptide(L)' 'MEPREYADLDATALAALIRDGEVTAEEVARTATEALAAVQPAVNGLVDVPFDRPLDHAADGQSADARPRPPR' A
#
# COMPACT_ATOMS: atom_id res chain seq x y z
N MET A 1 -14.26 -3.06 -3.58
CA MET A 1 -14.26 -4.16 -2.58
C MET A 1 -14.27 -3.60 -1.16
N GLU A 2 -14.71 -4.40 -0.19
CA GLU A 2 -14.60 -4.10 1.25
C GLU A 2 -13.18 -4.41 1.78
N PRO A 3 -12.68 -3.69 2.80
CA PRO A 3 -11.33 -3.92 3.35
C PRO A 3 -11.04 -5.36 3.79
N ARG A 4 -12.07 -6.10 4.20
CA ARG A 4 -11.94 -7.50 4.65
C ARG A 4 -11.64 -8.45 3.51
N GLU A 5 -12.11 -8.16 2.30
CA GLU A 5 -11.88 -9.00 1.12
C GLU A 5 -10.41 -8.90 0.67
N TYR A 6 -9.77 -7.75 0.90
CA TYR A 6 -8.34 -7.58 0.69
C TYR A 6 -7.48 -8.19 1.81
N ALA A 7 -8.02 -8.40 3.01
CA ALA A 7 -7.26 -8.92 4.15
C ALA A 7 -6.87 -10.40 3.98
N ASP A 8 -7.63 -11.16 3.19
CA ASP A 8 -7.35 -12.56 2.86
C ASP A 8 -6.35 -12.72 1.71
N LEU A 9 -6.00 -11.63 1.02
CA LEU A 9 -5.09 -11.63 -0.11
C LEU A 9 -3.68 -11.21 0.32
N ASP A 10 -2.68 -11.97 -0.11
CA ASP A 10 -1.29 -11.55 -0.01
C ASP A 10 -0.91 -10.56 -1.12
N ALA A 11 0.29 -9.99 -1.03
CA ALA A 11 0.78 -9.01 -2.00
C ALA A 11 0.84 -9.56 -3.44
N THR A 12 1.03 -10.88 -3.62
CA THR A 12 1.12 -11.50 -4.95
C THR A 12 -0.26 -11.69 -5.56
N ALA A 13 -1.24 -12.10 -4.75
CA ALA A 13 -2.62 -12.24 -5.16
C ALA A 13 -3.22 -10.87 -5.53
N LEU A 14 -3.00 -9.85 -4.71
CA LEU A 14 -3.37 -8.47 -5.02
C LEU A 14 -2.72 -7.96 -6.32
N ALA A 15 -1.44 -8.26 -6.54
CA ALA A 15 -0.76 -7.92 -7.79
C ALA A 15 -1.30 -8.67 -9.01
N ALA A 16 -1.85 -9.88 -8.84
CA ALA A 16 -2.54 -10.59 -9.92
C ALA A 16 -3.84 -9.86 -10.29
N LEU A 17 -4.69 -9.54 -9.31
CA LEU A 17 -5.96 -8.83 -9.55
C LEU A 17 -5.76 -7.46 -10.22
N ILE A 18 -4.72 -6.73 -9.83
CA ILE A 18 -4.38 -5.46 -10.48
C ILE A 18 -3.96 -5.68 -11.94
N ARG A 19 -3.13 -6.69 -12.22
CA ARG A 19 -2.70 -7.01 -13.60
C ARG A 19 -3.85 -7.50 -14.47
N ASP A 20 -4.77 -8.25 -13.89
CA ASP A 20 -5.95 -8.77 -14.57
C ASP A 20 -7.04 -7.69 -14.73
N GLY A 21 -6.85 -6.51 -14.13
CA GLY A 21 -7.73 -5.35 -14.24
C GLY A 21 -9.00 -5.47 -13.40
N GLU A 22 -9.08 -6.47 -12.51
CA GLU A 22 -10.20 -6.67 -11.60
C GLU A 22 -10.28 -5.56 -10.54
N VAL A 23 -9.14 -4.98 -10.19
CA VAL A 23 -9.02 -3.81 -9.29
C VAL A 23 -7.96 -2.85 -9.79
N THR A 24 -8.02 -1.59 -9.36
CA THR A 24 -6.98 -0.60 -9.66
C THR A 24 -6.03 -0.39 -8.48
N ALA A 25 -4.79 -0.01 -8.77
CA ALA A 25 -3.82 0.33 -7.73
C ALA A 25 -4.32 1.50 -6.83
N GLU A 26 -5.03 2.46 -7.42
CA GLU A 26 -5.65 3.57 -6.69
C GLU A 26 -6.75 3.10 -5.73
N GLU A 27 -7.59 2.16 -6.16
CA GLU A 27 -8.62 1.58 -5.29
C GLU A 27 -7.98 0.89 -4.09
N VAL A 28 -7.01 0.01 -4.34
CA VAL A 28 -6.31 -0.73 -3.29
C VAL A 28 -5.64 0.23 -2.30
N ALA A 29 -4.96 1.26 -2.79
CA ALA A 29 -4.30 2.26 -1.94
C ALA A 29 -5.31 3.03 -1.07
N ARG A 30 -6.45 3.46 -1.64
CA ARG A 30 -7.50 4.14 -0.89
C ARG A 30 -8.08 3.22 0.20
N THR A 31 -8.42 1.98 -0.14
CA THR A 31 -9.00 1.03 0.82
C THR A 31 -8.01 0.71 1.96
N ALA A 32 -6.72 0.61 1.66
CA ALA A 32 -5.68 0.45 2.68
C ALA A 32 -5.62 1.63 3.66
N THR A 33 -5.68 2.87 3.15
CA THR A 33 -5.69 4.08 3.99
C THR A 33 -6.94 4.16 4.88
N GLU A 34 -8.11 3.80 4.35
CA GLU A 34 -9.36 3.73 5.12
C GLU A 34 -9.28 2.69 6.25
N ALA A 35 -8.72 1.51 5.95
CA ALA A 35 -8.51 0.46 6.94
C ALA A 35 -7.52 0.89 8.04
N LEU A 36 -6.43 1.56 7.65
CA LEU A 36 -5.46 2.13 8.59
C LEU A 36 -6.12 3.15 9.52
N ALA A 37 -6.93 4.07 8.98
CA ALA A 37 -7.64 5.07 9.79
C ALA A 37 -8.59 4.42 10.80
N ALA A 38 -9.25 3.32 10.43
CA ALA A 38 -10.17 2.60 11.31
C ALA A 38 -9.46 1.85 12.45
N VAL A 39 -8.27 1.28 12.18
CA VAL A 39 -7.55 0.40 13.12
C VAL A 39 -6.52 1.16 13.96
N GLN A 40 -5.97 2.26 13.45
CA GLN A 40 -4.94 3.04 14.13
C GLN A 40 -5.28 3.47 15.57
N PRO A 41 -6.52 3.88 15.92
CA PRO A 41 -6.85 4.22 17.30
C PRO A 41 -6.71 3.06 18.30
N ALA A 42 -6.81 1.81 17.82
CA ALA A 42 -6.73 0.61 18.65
C ALA A 42 -5.32 0.00 18.66
N VAL A 43 -4.64 0.00 17.51
CA VAL A 43 -3.32 -0.65 17.34
C VAL A 43 -2.16 0.33 17.55
N ASN A 44 -2.36 1.62 17.25
CA ASN A 44 -1.34 2.66 17.29
C ASN A 44 -0.03 2.25 16.57
N GLY A 45 -0.18 1.68 15.37
CA GLY A 45 0.92 1.14 14.56
C GLY A 45 1.64 2.16 13.70
N LEU A 46 1.02 3.32 13.42
CA LEU A 46 1.65 4.41 12.70
C LEU A 46 2.27 5.42 13.67
N VAL A 47 3.51 5.84 13.38
CA VAL A 47 4.21 6.90 14.13
C VAL A 47 3.88 8.30 13.61
N ASP A 48 3.41 8.40 12.37
CA ASP A 48 3.06 9.63 11.69
C ASP A 48 1.91 9.37 10.69
N VAL A 49 1.40 10.43 10.07
CA VAL A 49 0.32 10.35 9.09
C VAL A 49 0.74 9.58 7.82
N PRO A 50 -0.18 8.86 7.17
CA PRO A 50 0.07 8.26 5.85
C PRO A 50 0.40 9.33 4.79
N PHE A 51 1.08 8.93 3.72
CA PHE A 51 1.31 9.81 2.56
C PHE A 51 0.00 10.15 1.85
N ASP A 52 -0.12 11.37 1.33
CA ASP A 52 -1.30 11.83 0.58
C ASP A 52 -1.55 11.03 -0.71
N ARG A 53 -0.47 10.55 -1.34
CA ARG A 53 -0.51 9.67 -2.51
C ARG A 53 0.53 8.56 -2.36
N PRO A 54 0.31 7.39 -2.99
CA PRO A 54 1.34 6.36 -3.07
C PRO A 54 2.65 6.94 -3.61
N LEU A 55 3.78 6.46 -3.07
CA LEU A 55 5.08 6.84 -3.59
C LEU A 55 5.19 6.40 -5.06
N ASP A 56 5.86 7.23 -5.85
CA ASP A 56 6.18 6.88 -7.23
C ASP A 56 7.00 5.58 -7.22
N HIS A 57 6.69 4.66 -8.12
CA HIS A 57 7.34 3.36 -8.23
C HIS A 57 7.79 3.15 -9.66
N ALA A 58 8.99 2.59 -9.84
CA ALA A 58 9.46 2.22 -11.16
C ALA A 58 8.74 0.94 -11.63
N ALA A 59 8.45 0.85 -12.93
CA ALA A 59 7.75 -0.29 -13.52
C ALA A 59 8.53 -1.62 -13.37
N ASP A 60 9.83 -1.55 -13.10
CA ASP A 60 10.72 -2.70 -12.83
C ASP A 60 10.82 -3.06 -11.34
N GLY A 61 10.01 -2.43 -10.47
CA GLY A 61 9.91 -2.75 -9.05
C GLY A 61 10.89 -2.01 -8.16
N GLN A 62 11.69 -1.08 -8.68
CA GLN A 62 12.52 -0.22 -7.83
C GLN A 62 11.66 0.84 -7.14
N SER A 63 11.64 0.81 -5.81
CA SER A 63 10.96 1.82 -4.99
C SER A 63 11.75 3.14 -5.00
N ALA A 64 11.06 4.28 -5.11
CA ALA A 64 11.70 5.59 -5.28
C ALA A 64 12.52 6.12 -4.07
N ASP A 65 12.61 5.39 -2.95
CA ASP A 65 13.52 5.75 -1.84
C ASP A 65 14.97 5.33 -2.17
N ALA A 66 15.52 5.90 -3.23
CA ALA A 66 16.93 5.83 -3.57
C ALA A 66 17.74 6.86 -2.76
N ARG A 67 17.48 6.99 -1.45
CA ARG A 67 18.40 7.76 -0.60
C ARG A 67 19.76 7.05 -0.63
N PRO A 68 20.85 7.75 -1.00
CA PRO A 68 22.17 7.15 -0.98
C PRO A 68 22.47 6.66 0.44
N ARG A 69 22.80 5.37 0.55
CA ARG A 69 23.23 4.75 1.81
C ARG A 69 24.44 5.53 2.32
N PRO A 70 24.45 6.05 3.56
CA PRO A 70 25.60 6.80 4.06
C PRO A 70 26.85 5.90 4.04
N PRO A 71 28.04 6.44 3.71
CA PRO A 71 29.26 5.67 3.80
C PRO A 71 29.48 5.18 5.23
N ARG A 72 29.96 3.94 5.37
CA ARG A 72 30.32 3.34 6.65
C ARG A 72 31.48 4.06 7.33
#